data_AF-Q8I178-F1
#
_entry.id   AF-Q8I178-F1
#
_cell.length_a   1.000
_cell.length_b   1.000
_cell.length_c   1.000
_cell.angle_alpha   90.00
_cell.angle_beta   90.00
_cell.angle_gamma   90.00
#
_symmetry.space_group_name_H-M   'P 1'
#
loop_
_entity.id
_entity.type
_entity.pdbx_description
1 polymer ?
#
loop_
_entity_poly.entity_id
_entity_poly.type
_entity_poly.pdbx_seq_one_letter_code
_entity_poly.pdbx_strand_id
1 'polypeptide(L)'
;MAQSELLQRLHEDYNLEHGIETKENKKPLDLLTQTIKFSGCIKHLLTSHKVPYANEEDDNTYEEYLLSDDEGSAIPNKKSKNKKQNKVGAEDEVEERIASIKNKLRQKKGPTTERQQKRREAKKLKRSKGVQKILLSSSKNLKNENVKHQKLKGAIKTEDEALEDDKSLVKPVASQPAFNQEGKIVYSKVDFAANPGGKTKRSHQNPKEILKKLKDTKKQINELKEQGETEKVAEIKNDIAWKKAFDKVEGKKVKDDTKLLQKAIKKRKVEKRKAKTKWSERKEKVEHDKSKRQKKRQDNLDKRSKDKKTRKLKKASKKGRIIAGY
;
A
#
# COMPACT_ATOMS: atom_id res chain seq x y z
N MET A 1 -35.41 63.66 -29.29
CA MET A 1 -34.92 62.51 -28.52
C MET A 1 -36.10 61.59 -28.30
N ALA A 2 -36.14 60.47 -29.02
CA ALA A 2 -37.22 59.50 -28.88
C ALA A 2 -37.16 58.86 -27.48
N GLN A 3 -38.31 58.49 -26.90
CA GLN A 3 -38.37 57.85 -25.58
C GLN A 3 -37.48 56.61 -25.48
N SER A 4 -37.27 55.91 -26.60
CA SER A 4 -36.37 54.77 -26.73
C SER A 4 -34.89 55.13 -26.52
N GLU A 5 -34.44 56.28 -27.02
CA GLU A 5 -33.05 56.74 -26.89
C GLU A 5 -32.74 57.16 -25.45
N LEU A 6 -33.74 57.74 -24.76
CA LEU A 6 -33.64 58.15 -23.37
C LEU A 6 -33.54 56.93 -22.44
N LEU A 7 -34.33 55.89 -22.70
CA LEU A 7 -34.24 54.61 -22.00
C LEU A 7 -32.91 53.90 -22.25
N GLN A 8 -32.37 53.98 -23.47
CA GLN A 8 -31.07 53.39 -23.79
C GLN A 8 -29.93 54.05 -23.00
N ARG A 9 -29.93 55.39 -22.93
CA ARG A 9 -28.93 56.13 -22.14
C ARG A 9 -29.04 55.86 -20.65
N LEU A 10 -30.25 55.87 -20.10
CA LEU A 10 -30.45 55.54 -18.68
C LEU A 10 -29.99 54.11 -18.35
N HIS A 11 -30.15 53.18 -19.29
CA HIS A 11 -29.66 51.81 -19.13
C HIS A 11 -28.13 51.74 -19.19
N GLU A 12 -27.49 52.50 -20.08
CA GLU A 12 -26.03 52.61 -20.19
C GLU A 12 -25.41 53.26 -18.95
N ASP A 13 -26.00 54.35 -18.46
CA ASP A 13 -25.55 55.07 -17.27
C ASP A 13 -25.68 54.19 -16.01
N TYR A 14 -26.80 53.47 -15.85
CA TYR A 14 -27.00 52.52 -14.76
C TYR A 14 -25.96 51.39 -14.76
N ASN A 15 -25.60 50.88 -15.94
CA ASN A 15 -24.59 49.83 -16.07
C ASN A 15 -23.17 50.33 -15.76
N LEU A 16 -22.87 51.60 -16.06
CA LEU A 16 -21.60 52.27 -15.71
C LEU A 16 -21.48 52.51 -14.21
N GLU A 17 -22.54 52.99 -13.55
CA GLU A 17 -22.52 53.25 -12.10
C GLU A 17 -22.38 51.97 -11.27
N HIS A 18 -22.96 50.86 -11.73
CA HIS A 18 -22.92 49.59 -11.01
C HIS A 18 -21.80 48.63 -11.46
N GLY A 19 -20.89 49.08 -12.34
CA GLY A 19 -19.73 48.30 -12.78
C GLY A 19 -20.10 46.95 -13.41
N ILE A 20 -21.32 46.84 -13.95
CA ILE A 20 -21.78 45.64 -14.63
C ILE A 20 -21.18 45.68 -16.03
N GLU A 21 -19.95 45.17 -16.16
CA GLU A 21 -19.37 44.87 -17.47
C GLU A 21 -20.43 44.11 -18.27
N THR A 22 -20.89 44.72 -19.37
CA THR A 22 -21.67 44.01 -20.38
C THR A 22 -20.89 42.75 -20.70
N LYS A 23 -21.55 41.59 -20.61
CA LYS A 23 -20.96 40.30 -20.95
C LYS A 23 -20.77 40.23 -22.47
N GLU A 24 -19.90 41.08 -23.00
CA GLU A 24 -19.37 40.91 -24.33
C GLU A 24 -18.67 39.55 -24.35
N ASN A 25 -19.17 38.71 -25.26
CA ASN A 25 -18.71 37.37 -25.60
C ASN A 25 -17.22 37.11 -25.28
N LYS A 26 -16.91 36.75 -24.03
CA LYS A 26 -15.62 36.16 -23.68
C LYS A 26 -15.66 34.76 -24.30
N LYS A 27 -15.18 34.64 -25.55
CA LYS A 27 -14.82 33.36 -26.17
C LYS A 27 -14.12 32.52 -25.10
N PRO A 28 -14.44 31.22 -24.96
CA PRO A 28 -13.85 30.41 -23.91
C PRO A 28 -12.34 30.57 -23.98
N LEU A 29 -11.77 31.21 -22.96
CA LEU A 29 -10.34 31.47 -22.88
C LEU A 29 -9.63 30.14 -23.12
N ASP A 30 -8.74 30.11 -24.09
CA ASP A 30 -7.99 28.92 -24.47
C ASP A 30 -7.42 28.27 -23.21
N LEU A 31 -7.46 26.94 -23.11
CA LEU A 31 -7.10 26.21 -21.89
C LEU A 31 -5.71 26.63 -21.38
N LEU A 32 -4.80 26.95 -22.31
CA LEU A 32 -3.47 27.50 -22.03
C LEU A 32 -3.53 28.84 -21.25
N THR A 33 -4.43 29.73 -21.62
CA THR A 33 -4.59 31.03 -20.93
C THR A 33 -5.24 30.86 -19.56
N GLN A 34 -6.12 29.87 -19.39
CA GLN A 34 -6.69 29.52 -18.08
C GLN A 34 -5.64 28.92 -17.15
N THR A 35 -4.78 28.03 -17.65
CA THR A 35 -3.69 27.45 -16.84
C THR A 35 -2.65 28.50 -16.46
N ILE A 36 -2.32 29.42 -17.37
CA ILE A 36 -1.43 30.56 -17.07
C ILE A 36 -2.02 31.42 -15.94
N LYS A 37 -3.28 31.84 -16.06
CA LYS A 37 -3.96 32.64 -15.02
C LYS A 37 -4.04 31.92 -13.68
N PHE A 38 -4.38 30.64 -13.70
CA PHE A 38 -4.44 29.80 -12.50
C PHE A 38 -3.08 29.64 -11.83
N SER A 39 -2.02 29.41 -12.60
CA SER A 39 -0.65 29.31 -12.09
C SER A 39 -0.17 30.62 -11.46
N GLY A 40 -0.52 31.77 -12.03
CA GLY A 40 -0.23 33.08 -11.46
C GLY A 40 -0.92 33.29 -10.12
N CYS A 41 -2.19 32.91 -10.02
CA CYS A 41 -2.96 32.97 -8.77
C CYS A 41 -2.34 32.11 -7.66
N ILE A 42 -1.94 30.87 -7.99
CA ILE A 42 -1.27 29.98 -7.04
C ILE A 42 0.06 30.57 -6.56
N LYS A 43 0.89 31.09 -7.49
CA LYS A 43 2.17 31.72 -7.13
C LYS A 43 1.98 32.92 -6.20
N HIS A 44 0.98 33.76 -6.48
CA HIS A 44 0.65 34.89 -5.62
C HIS A 44 0.24 34.43 -4.22
N LEU A 45 -0.63 33.42 -4.12
CA LEU A 45 -1.07 32.86 -2.83
C LEU A 45 0.10 32.28 -2.02
N LEU A 46 0.97 31.48 -2.66
CA LEU A 46 2.14 30.89 -2.02
C LEU A 46 3.12 31.94 -1.50
N THR A 47 3.30 33.02 -2.26
CA THR A 47 4.19 34.13 -1.90
C THR A 47 3.60 34.96 -0.76
N SER A 48 2.31 35.32 -0.83
CA SER A 48 1.61 36.09 0.20
C SER A 48 1.56 35.37 1.54
N HIS A 49 1.42 34.04 1.54
CA HIS A 49 1.38 33.22 2.74
C HIS A 49 2.75 32.73 3.24
N LYS A 50 3.87 33.18 2.63
CA LYS A 50 5.24 32.81 3.01
C LYS A 50 5.41 31.30 3.24
N VAL A 51 4.81 30.49 2.37
CA VAL A 51 4.95 29.03 2.45
C VAL A 51 6.43 28.73 2.16
N PRO A 52 7.18 28.13 3.09
CA PRO A 52 8.59 27.83 2.84
C PRO A 52 8.67 26.92 1.63
N TYR A 53 9.37 27.38 0.59
CA TYR A 53 9.78 26.51 -0.51
C TYR A 53 10.55 25.35 0.12
N ALA A 54 10.24 24.14 -0.32
CA ALA A 54 10.83 22.91 0.19
C ALA A 54 12.35 23.06 0.28
N ASN A 55 12.95 22.57 1.36
CA ASN A 55 14.40 22.56 1.53
C ASN A 55 15.05 21.87 0.31
N GLU A 56 16.21 22.34 -0.13
CA GLU A 56 16.98 21.77 -1.26
C GLU A 56 17.28 20.25 -1.11
N GLU A 57 17.07 19.68 0.09
CA GLU A 57 17.12 18.23 0.34
C GLU A 57 15.97 17.45 -0.35
N ASP A 58 14.85 18.11 -0.68
CA ASP A 58 13.68 17.50 -1.33
C ASP A 58 13.75 17.56 -2.88
N ASP A 59 14.54 18.46 -3.47
CA ASP A 59 14.71 18.56 -4.93
C ASP A 59 15.36 17.31 -5.54
N ASN A 60 16.24 16.65 -4.78
CA ASN A 60 16.81 15.36 -5.16
C ASN A 60 15.78 14.22 -5.27
N THR A 61 14.55 14.41 -4.78
CA THR A 61 13.47 13.41 -4.89
C THR A 61 12.67 13.57 -6.18
N TYR A 62 12.72 14.73 -6.82
CA TYR A 62 11.88 15.04 -7.98
C TYR A 62 12.52 14.60 -9.32
N GLU A 63 13.84 14.75 -9.46
CA GLU A 63 14.61 14.30 -10.63
C GLU A 63 14.56 12.77 -10.85
N GLU A 64 14.37 11.96 -9.78
CA GLU A 64 14.21 10.50 -9.89
C GLU A 64 12.89 10.08 -10.56
N TYR A 65 11.93 10.99 -10.74
CA TYR A 65 10.60 10.71 -11.29
C TYR A 65 10.37 11.18 -12.72
N LEU A 66 11.30 11.92 -13.34
CA LEU A 66 11.27 12.21 -14.77
C LEU A 66 11.94 11.06 -15.53
N LEU A 67 11.14 10.28 -16.26
CA LEU A 67 11.65 9.31 -17.23
C LEU A 67 12.36 10.08 -18.35
N SER A 68 13.66 9.82 -18.53
CA SER A 68 14.41 10.23 -19.71
C SER A 68 13.82 9.55 -20.94
N ASP A 69 13.24 10.32 -21.85
CA ASP A 69 12.95 9.90 -23.21
C ASP A 69 14.28 9.88 -23.97
N ASP A 70 14.89 8.71 -24.13
CA ASP A 70 15.97 8.53 -25.10
C ASP A 70 15.87 7.20 -25.85
N GLU A 71 16.31 7.30 -27.10
CA GLU A 71 15.98 6.57 -28.30
C GLU A 71 16.51 5.12 -28.42
N GLY A 72 15.81 4.33 -29.25
CA GLY A 72 16.41 3.30 -30.12
C GLY A 72 17.08 2.05 -29.53
N SER A 73 16.48 0.88 -29.78
CA SER A 73 17.15 -0.20 -30.53
C SER A 73 16.32 -1.49 -30.66
N ALA A 74 16.55 -2.18 -31.77
CA ALA A 74 15.71 -3.17 -32.41
C ALA A 74 15.95 -4.64 -31.97
N ILE A 75 14.85 -5.42 -31.89
CA ILE A 75 14.54 -6.78 -32.44
C ILE A 75 15.76 -7.69 -32.82
N PRO A 76 15.87 -9.02 -32.46
CA PRO A 76 14.99 -10.05 -33.05
C PRO A 76 14.67 -11.40 -32.33
N ASN A 77 13.41 -11.82 -32.55
CA ASN A 77 12.83 -13.14 -32.91
C ASN A 77 13.50 -14.48 -32.54
N LYS A 78 12.68 -15.42 -32.00
CA LYS A 78 12.61 -16.81 -32.53
C LYS A 78 11.27 -17.52 -32.27
N LYS A 79 10.92 -18.36 -33.24
CA LYS A 79 9.61 -18.88 -33.66
C LYS A 79 9.11 -20.07 -32.81
N SER A 80 7.79 -20.26 -32.74
CA SER A 80 7.21 -21.58 -33.02
C SER A 80 5.82 -21.47 -33.67
N LYS A 81 5.70 -22.16 -34.81
CA LYS A 81 4.47 -22.41 -35.57
C LYS A 81 3.75 -23.59 -34.91
N ASN A 82 2.43 -23.55 -34.72
CA ASN A 82 1.55 -24.34 -35.58
C ASN A 82 0.05 -24.13 -35.31
N LYS A 83 -0.64 -24.25 -36.43
CA LYS A 83 -2.01 -23.99 -36.82
C LYS A 83 -2.92 -25.12 -36.33
N LYS A 84 -4.10 -24.81 -35.78
CA LYS A 84 -5.20 -25.76 -35.60
C LYS A 84 -6.34 -25.36 -36.55
N GLN A 85 -6.81 -26.33 -37.34
CA GLN A 85 -8.11 -26.32 -38.00
C GLN A 85 -9.01 -27.35 -37.30
N ASN A 86 -10.30 -27.01 -37.32
CA ASN A 86 -11.56 -27.74 -37.04
C ASN A 86 -11.57 -29.23 -37.44
N LYS A 87 -12.49 -30.13 -37.07
CA LYS A 87 -13.73 -30.19 -36.26
C LYS A 87 -14.03 -31.70 -36.11
N VAL A 88 -14.53 -32.11 -34.94
CA VAL A 88 -15.61 -33.11 -34.68
C VAL A 88 -15.43 -34.58 -35.14
N GLY A 89 -15.39 -35.48 -34.16
CA GLY A 89 -15.57 -36.94 -34.27
C GLY A 89 -14.80 -37.70 -33.18
N ALA A 90 -15.46 -38.62 -32.48
CA ALA A 90 -14.92 -39.66 -31.57
C ALA A 90 -14.39 -39.23 -30.18
N GLU A 91 -15.18 -39.53 -29.15
CA GLU A 91 -14.74 -39.50 -27.74
C GLU A 91 -13.59 -40.51 -27.50
N ASP A 92 -13.59 -41.63 -28.22
CA ASP A 92 -12.51 -42.62 -28.22
C ASP A 92 -11.18 -42.06 -28.78
N GLU A 93 -11.24 -41.24 -29.85
CA GLU A 93 -10.04 -40.57 -30.37
C GLU A 93 -9.50 -39.50 -29.40
N VAL A 94 -10.36 -38.87 -28.60
CA VAL A 94 -9.93 -37.90 -27.59
C VAL A 94 -9.19 -38.61 -26.47
N GLU A 95 -9.64 -39.79 -26.05
CA GLU A 95 -8.96 -40.60 -25.03
C GLU A 95 -7.64 -41.19 -25.52
N GLU A 96 -7.58 -41.70 -26.75
CA GLU A 96 -6.34 -42.14 -27.37
C GLU A 96 -5.36 -40.97 -27.61
N ARG A 97 -5.88 -39.79 -27.93
CA ARG A 97 -5.08 -38.57 -28.05
C ARG A 97 -4.59 -38.07 -26.70
N ILE A 98 -5.39 -38.17 -25.63
CA ILE A 98 -4.97 -37.86 -24.27
C ILE A 98 -3.94 -38.88 -23.78
N ALA A 99 -4.11 -40.16 -24.07
CA ALA A 99 -3.18 -41.23 -23.72
C ALA A 99 -1.84 -41.03 -24.43
N SER A 100 -1.85 -40.74 -25.74
CA SER A 100 -0.63 -40.45 -26.51
C SER A 100 0.03 -39.13 -26.10
N ILE A 101 -0.72 -38.10 -25.68
CA ILE A 101 -0.18 -36.87 -25.08
C ILE A 101 0.46 -37.15 -23.72
N LYS A 102 -0.18 -37.94 -22.85
CA LYS A 102 0.37 -38.36 -21.56
C LYS A 102 1.65 -39.18 -21.73
N ASN A 103 1.68 -40.10 -22.69
CA ASN A 103 2.88 -40.89 -23.00
C ASN A 103 4.00 -40.01 -23.57
N LYS A 104 3.71 -39.09 -24.50
CA LYS A 104 4.69 -38.09 -24.99
C LYS A 104 5.20 -37.17 -23.87
N LEU A 105 4.37 -36.83 -22.87
CA LEU A 105 4.80 -36.05 -21.70
C LEU A 105 5.65 -36.86 -20.71
N ARG A 106 5.45 -38.18 -20.62
CA ARG A 106 6.29 -39.10 -19.82
C ARG A 106 7.64 -39.32 -20.49
N GLN A 107 7.67 -39.49 -21.81
CA GLN A 107 8.89 -39.66 -22.60
C GLN A 107 9.72 -38.36 -22.71
N LYS A 108 9.09 -37.17 -22.68
CA LYS A 108 9.80 -35.87 -22.62
C LYS A 108 10.39 -35.51 -21.26
N LYS A 109 10.09 -36.27 -20.21
CA LYS A 109 10.79 -36.15 -18.93
C LYS A 109 11.91 -37.18 -18.94
N GLY A 110 13.08 -36.78 -19.44
CA GLY A 110 14.30 -37.56 -19.23
C GLY A 110 14.47 -37.93 -17.75
N PRO A 111 15.21 -39.00 -17.45
CA PRO A 111 15.32 -39.54 -16.10
C PRO A 111 15.69 -38.41 -15.13
N THR A 112 14.78 -38.11 -14.20
CA THR A 112 15.02 -37.06 -13.22
C THR A 112 16.16 -37.51 -12.33
N THR A 113 17.29 -36.81 -12.41
CA THR A 113 18.45 -37.03 -11.54
C THR A 113 18.02 -37.20 -10.09
N GLU A 114 18.66 -38.12 -9.37
CA GLU A 114 18.34 -38.46 -7.97
C GLU A 114 18.19 -37.22 -7.08
N ARG A 115 19.00 -36.19 -7.35
CA ARG A 115 18.93 -34.87 -6.70
C ARG A 115 17.59 -34.15 -6.89
N GLN A 116 16.94 -34.25 -8.06
CA GLN A 116 15.63 -33.67 -8.29
C GLN A 116 14.50 -34.48 -7.62
N GLN A 117 14.64 -35.79 -7.51
CA GLN A 117 13.70 -36.65 -6.80
C GLN A 117 13.73 -36.36 -5.29
N LYS A 118 14.93 -36.36 -4.69
CA LYS A 118 15.17 -35.93 -3.30
C LYS A 118 14.63 -34.51 -3.03
N ARG A 119 14.76 -33.58 -3.98
CA ARG A 119 14.21 -32.21 -3.83
C ARG A 119 12.68 -32.18 -3.86
N ARG A 120 12.04 -33.04 -4.66
CA ARG A 120 10.57 -33.15 -4.73
C ARG A 120 10.01 -33.82 -3.48
N GLU A 121 10.66 -34.88 -3.00
CA GLU A 121 10.33 -35.56 -1.75
C GLU A 121 10.51 -34.64 -0.55
N ALA A 122 11.64 -33.91 -0.46
CA ALA A 122 11.84 -32.92 0.59
C ALA A 122 10.78 -31.81 0.56
N LYS A 123 10.29 -31.40 -0.62
CA LYS A 123 9.17 -30.43 -0.73
C LYS A 123 7.83 -31.03 -0.29
N LYS A 124 7.55 -32.29 -0.64
CA LYS A 124 6.35 -33.01 -0.16
C LYS A 124 6.39 -33.18 1.36
N LEU A 125 7.53 -33.58 1.91
CA LEU A 125 7.75 -33.76 3.35
C LEU A 125 7.66 -32.43 4.11
N LYS A 126 8.13 -31.32 3.54
CA LYS A 126 7.98 -29.97 4.13
C LYS A 126 6.53 -29.50 4.12
N ARG A 127 5.78 -29.80 3.05
CA ARG A 127 4.34 -29.49 2.98
C ARG A 127 3.54 -30.33 3.98
N SER A 128 3.81 -31.63 4.10
CA SER A 128 3.14 -32.48 5.08
C SER A 128 3.48 -32.09 6.53
N LYS A 129 4.74 -31.80 6.85
CA LYS A 129 5.15 -31.30 8.18
C LYS A 129 4.52 -29.94 8.54
N GLY A 130 4.39 -29.04 7.56
CA GLY A 130 3.73 -27.75 7.75
C GLY A 130 2.22 -27.91 8.01
N VAL A 131 1.56 -28.77 7.23
CA VAL A 131 0.14 -29.09 7.40
C VAL A 131 -0.10 -29.81 8.74
N GLN A 132 0.76 -30.76 9.12
CA GLN A 132 0.71 -31.42 10.43
C GLN A 132 0.86 -30.40 11.57
N LYS A 133 1.80 -29.45 11.49
CA LYS A 133 1.93 -28.39 12.51
C LYS A 133 0.68 -27.52 12.62
N ILE A 134 0.05 -27.19 11.50
CA ILE A 134 -1.20 -26.41 11.47
C ILE A 134 -2.33 -27.22 12.13
N LEU A 135 -2.49 -28.49 11.77
CA LEU A 135 -3.49 -29.39 12.38
C LEU A 135 -3.25 -29.60 13.88
N LEU A 136 -2.00 -29.81 14.32
CA LEU A 136 -1.65 -29.93 15.73
C LEU A 136 -1.93 -28.62 16.49
N SER A 137 -1.63 -27.47 15.90
CA SER A 137 -1.93 -26.17 16.53
C SER A 137 -3.43 -25.89 16.61
N SER A 138 -4.19 -26.24 15.56
CA SER A 138 -5.66 -26.17 15.54
C SER A 138 -6.28 -27.10 16.58
N SER A 139 -5.79 -28.34 16.70
CA SER A 139 -6.24 -29.30 17.72
C SER A 139 -5.95 -28.83 19.15
N LYS A 140 -4.78 -28.22 19.40
CA LYS A 140 -4.45 -27.63 20.71
C LYS A 140 -5.35 -26.44 21.07
N ASN A 141 -5.68 -25.60 20.09
CA ASN A 141 -6.57 -24.46 20.30
C ASN A 141 -8.00 -24.92 20.61
N LEU A 142 -8.52 -25.93 19.89
CA LEU A 142 -9.84 -26.50 20.16
C LEU A 142 -9.93 -27.15 21.54
N LYS A 143 -8.87 -27.85 21.99
CA LYS A 143 -8.81 -28.40 23.36
C LYS A 143 -8.84 -27.30 24.43
N ASN A 144 -8.12 -26.21 24.22
CA ASN A 144 -8.11 -25.09 25.18
C ASN A 144 -9.46 -24.37 25.28
N GLU A 145 -10.18 -24.21 24.16
CA GLU A 145 -11.53 -23.64 24.17
C GLU A 145 -12.53 -24.60 24.86
N ASN A 146 -12.46 -25.91 24.60
CA ASN A 146 -13.30 -26.89 25.28
C ASN A 146 -13.04 -26.96 26.80
N VAL A 147 -11.80 -26.78 27.25
CA VAL A 147 -11.45 -26.69 28.68
C VAL A 147 -12.03 -25.41 29.31
N LYS A 148 -12.06 -24.28 28.60
CA LYS A 148 -12.74 -23.07 29.08
C LYS A 148 -14.25 -23.28 29.20
N HIS A 149 -14.88 -23.90 28.20
CA HIS A 149 -16.31 -24.21 28.23
C HIS A 149 -16.67 -25.25 29.31
N GLN A 150 -15.80 -26.23 29.59
CA GLN A 150 -16.00 -27.16 30.71
C GLN A 150 -15.80 -26.51 32.06
N LYS A 151 -14.81 -25.61 32.23
CA LYS A 151 -14.65 -24.84 33.49
C LYS A 151 -15.82 -23.90 33.76
N LEU A 152 -16.45 -23.35 32.72
CA LEU A 152 -17.67 -22.55 32.84
C LEU A 152 -18.91 -23.40 33.17
N LYS A 153 -18.95 -24.68 32.79
CA LYS A 153 -20.02 -25.63 33.16
C LYS A 153 -19.81 -26.30 34.53
N GLY A 154 -18.56 -26.48 34.96
CA GLY A 154 -18.22 -27.10 36.25
C GLY A 154 -18.43 -26.19 37.47
N ALA A 155 -18.61 -24.88 37.27
CA ALA A 155 -18.87 -23.92 38.34
C ALA A 155 -20.35 -23.76 38.71
N ILE A 156 -21.26 -24.58 38.14
CA ILE A 156 -22.72 -24.47 38.34
C ILE A 156 -23.30 -25.64 39.18
N LYS A 157 -22.45 -26.50 39.77
CA LYS A 157 -22.93 -27.58 40.64
C LYS A 157 -22.08 -27.72 41.90
N THR A 158 -22.31 -26.85 42.87
CA THR A 158 -22.17 -27.11 44.30
C THR A 158 -22.81 -25.96 45.08
N GLU A 159 -23.90 -26.31 45.77
CA GLU A 159 -24.25 -25.90 47.13
C GLU A 159 -24.96 -24.54 47.33
N ASP A 160 -26.23 -24.70 47.70
CA ASP A 160 -27.16 -23.73 48.28
C ASP A 160 -26.65 -23.20 49.64
N GLU A 161 -26.68 -21.88 49.83
CA GLU A 161 -27.40 -21.19 50.91
C GLU A 161 -27.00 -19.70 50.99
N ALA A 162 -28.04 -18.89 51.23
CA ALA A 162 -28.08 -17.50 51.67
C ALA A 162 -27.59 -16.34 50.76
N LEU A 163 -28.60 -15.51 50.44
CA LEU A 163 -28.60 -14.06 50.13
C LEU A 163 -28.71 -13.66 48.65
N GLU A 164 -29.99 -13.52 48.27
CA GLU A 164 -30.57 -12.54 47.34
C GLU A 164 -29.62 -11.41 46.90
N ASP A 165 -29.40 -11.31 45.58
CA ASP A 165 -29.52 -10.04 44.85
C ASP A 165 -29.53 -10.30 43.32
N ASP A 166 -30.58 -9.81 42.68
CA ASP A 166 -30.96 -9.95 41.28
C ASP A 166 -29.82 -9.82 40.25
N LYS A 167 -29.53 -10.91 39.53
CA LYS A 167 -28.77 -10.90 38.26
C LYS A 167 -29.46 -11.61 37.10
N SER A 168 -30.79 -11.56 37.06
CA SER A 168 -31.61 -12.15 35.98
C SER A 168 -32.24 -11.13 35.02
N LEU A 169 -31.71 -9.90 34.93
CA LEU A 169 -32.19 -8.88 33.98
C LEU A 169 -31.05 -8.11 33.28
N VAL A 170 -30.12 -8.81 32.63
CA VAL A 170 -29.28 -8.16 31.61
C VAL A 170 -30.06 -8.11 30.30
N LYS A 171 -30.89 -7.08 30.13
CA LYS A 171 -31.38 -6.70 28.79
C LYS A 171 -30.16 -6.37 27.92
N PRO A 172 -30.08 -6.82 26.66
CA PRO A 172 -29.00 -6.40 25.77
C PRO A 172 -29.04 -4.88 25.65
N VAL A 173 -28.01 -4.20 26.14
CA VAL A 173 -27.88 -2.74 26.02
C VAL A 173 -27.85 -2.42 24.52
N ALA A 174 -28.91 -1.76 24.03
CA ALA A 174 -28.97 -1.27 22.67
C ALA A 174 -27.76 -0.36 22.45
N SER A 175 -26.87 -0.73 21.52
CA SER A 175 -25.68 0.04 21.21
C SER A 175 -26.11 1.38 20.62
N GLN A 176 -25.93 2.47 21.37
CA GLN A 176 -26.20 3.81 20.89
C GLN A 176 -25.28 4.13 19.70
N PRO A 177 -25.77 4.84 18.67
CA PRO A 177 -24.94 5.28 17.56
C PRO A 177 -23.83 6.21 18.06
N ALA A 178 -22.57 5.86 17.79
CA ALA A 178 -21.42 6.71 18.12
C ALA A 178 -21.44 7.97 17.23
N PHE A 179 -21.34 9.13 17.86
CA PHE A 179 -21.47 10.44 17.22
C PHE A 179 -20.10 11.11 17.16
N ASN A 180 -19.71 11.63 16.00
CA ASN A 180 -18.48 12.42 15.87
C ASN A 180 -18.59 13.76 16.61
N GLN A 181 -17.47 14.47 16.77
CA GLN A 181 -17.42 15.84 17.32
C GLN A 181 -18.31 16.84 16.57
N GLU A 182 -18.55 16.62 15.27
CA GLU A 182 -19.46 17.42 14.43
C GLU A 182 -20.93 17.01 14.53
N GLY A 183 -21.20 16.02 15.35
CA GLY A 183 -22.52 15.49 15.50
C GLY A 183 -23.09 14.77 14.29
N LYS A 184 -22.35 13.78 13.78
CA LYS A 184 -22.83 12.85 12.75
C LYS A 184 -22.70 11.44 13.25
N ILE A 185 -23.71 10.61 12.98
CA ILE A 185 -23.71 9.18 13.32
C ILE A 185 -22.66 8.49 12.45
N VAL A 186 -21.66 7.87 13.08
CA VAL A 186 -20.61 7.14 12.38
C VAL A 186 -20.72 5.65 12.63
N TYR A 187 -20.96 4.91 11.54
CA TYR A 187 -21.13 3.47 11.53
C TYR A 187 -19.81 2.67 11.63
N SER A 188 -18.67 3.34 11.80
CA SER A 188 -17.40 2.64 12.01
C SER A 188 -17.31 2.18 13.46
N LYS A 189 -17.11 0.87 13.67
CA LYS A 189 -16.91 0.21 14.98
C LYS A 189 -15.64 0.66 15.75
N VAL A 190 -14.97 1.72 15.27
CA VAL A 190 -13.74 2.26 15.85
C VAL A 190 -14.06 3.63 16.42
N ASP A 191 -14.26 3.66 17.72
CA ASP A 191 -14.50 4.88 18.47
C ASP A 191 -13.15 5.51 18.85
N PHE A 192 -12.75 6.57 18.15
CA PHE A 192 -11.52 7.31 18.45
C PHE A 192 -11.70 8.31 19.61
N ALA A 193 -12.94 8.59 19.99
CA ALA A 193 -13.28 9.58 21.02
C ALA A 193 -13.52 8.96 22.40
N ALA A 194 -13.84 7.66 22.50
CA ALA A 194 -14.24 6.99 23.74
C ALA A 194 -13.15 6.77 24.82
N ASN A 195 -11.93 7.28 24.69
CA ASN A 195 -10.91 7.17 25.75
C ASN A 195 -10.33 8.54 26.19
N PRO A 196 -11.14 9.48 26.71
CA PRO A 196 -10.66 10.72 27.34
C PRO A 196 -10.11 10.45 28.75
N GLY A 197 -9.22 9.47 28.88
CA GLY A 197 -8.69 8.95 30.15
C GLY A 197 -7.73 7.77 30.00
N GLY A 198 -7.63 7.20 28.79
CA GLY A 198 -6.58 6.26 28.47
C GLY A 198 -5.23 6.95 28.57
N LYS A 199 -4.42 6.60 29.59
CA LYS A 199 -3.04 7.10 29.80
C LYS A 199 -2.38 7.27 28.44
N THR A 200 -2.12 8.53 28.04
CA THR A 200 -1.47 8.82 26.78
C THR A 200 -0.18 8.01 26.77
N LYS A 201 -0.11 7.02 25.88
CA LYS A 201 1.08 6.16 25.78
C LYS A 201 2.18 7.10 25.35
N ARG A 202 3.01 7.54 26.31
CA ARG A 202 4.14 8.44 26.08
C ARG A 202 4.86 7.94 24.83
N SER A 203 4.83 8.76 23.79
CA SER A 203 5.35 8.40 22.47
C SER A 203 6.76 7.86 22.66
N HIS A 204 6.97 6.64 22.18
CA HIS A 204 8.20 5.93 22.43
C HIS A 204 9.34 6.68 21.74
N GLN A 205 10.23 7.30 22.52
CA GLN A 205 11.36 8.05 21.98
C GLN A 205 12.13 7.22 20.95
N ASN A 206 12.60 7.89 19.88
CA ASN A 206 13.30 7.21 18.81
C ASN A 206 14.60 6.59 19.35
N PRO A 207 14.91 5.31 19.06
CA PRO A 207 16.09 4.64 19.58
C PRO A 207 17.39 5.30 19.11
N LYS A 208 17.36 6.04 17.99
CA LYS A 208 18.49 6.86 17.51
C LYS A 208 18.75 8.07 18.42
N GLU A 209 17.70 8.79 18.82
CA GLU A 209 17.81 9.96 19.69
C GLU A 209 18.26 9.55 21.09
N ILE A 210 17.73 8.45 21.63
CA ILE A 210 18.18 7.89 22.91
C ILE A 210 19.67 7.54 22.84
N LEU A 211 20.11 6.88 21.76
CA LEU A 211 21.52 6.55 21.59
C LEU A 211 22.40 7.80 21.45
N LYS A 212 21.91 8.87 20.82
CA LYS A 212 22.60 10.16 20.72
C LYS A 212 22.78 10.77 22.11
N LYS A 213 21.69 10.90 22.88
CA LYS A 213 21.72 11.40 24.27
C LYS A 213 22.70 10.62 25.14
N LEU A 214 22.70 9.29 25.06
CA LEU A 214 23.65 8.44 25.81
C LEU A 214 25.11 8.62 25.38
N LYS A 215 25.37 9.00 24.13
CA LYS A 215 26.73 9.31 23.68
C LYS A 215 27.14 10.68 24.18
N ASP A 216 26.27 11.66 24.09
CA ASP A 216 26.53 13.04 24.49
C ASP A 216 26.78 13.11 26.01
N THR A 217 25.99 12.41 26.84
CA THR A 217 26.24 12.33 28.29
C THR A 217 27.56 11.63 28.63
N LYS A 218 27.93 10.58 27.88
CA LYS A 218 29.23 9.93 28.05
C LYS A 218 30.40 10.83 27.66
N LYS A 219 30.24 11.63 26.60
CA LYS A 219 31.24 12.61 26.19
C LYS A 219 31.44 13.66 27.27
N GLN A 220 30.36 14.27 27.77
CA GLN A 220 30.42 15.23 28.87
C GLN A 220 31.12 14.66 30.11
N ILE A 221 30.80 13.42 30.49
CA ILE A 221 31.46 12.73 31.62
C ILE A 221 32.96 12.49 31.34
N ASN A 222 33.33 12.17 30.11
CA ASN A 222 34.73 11.95 29.74
C ASN A 222 35.51 13.27 29.68
N GLU A 223 34.93 14.33 29.12
CA GLU A 223 35.52 15.67 29.05
C GLU A 223 35.82 16.21 30.46
N LEU A 224 34.87 16.11 31.39
CA LEU A 224 35.09 16.50 32.79
C LEU A 224 36.14 15.63 33.49
N LYS A 225 36.25 14.36 33.11
CA LYS A 225 37.27 13.45 33.64
C LYS A 225 38.67 13.82 33.11
N GLU A 226 38.77 14.21 31.84
CA GLU A 226 40.01 14.67 31.21
C GLU A 226 40.49 16.01 31.79
N GLN A 227 39.54 16.87 32.19
CA GLN A 227 39.82 18.14 32.89
C GLN A 227 40.26 17.95 34.36
N GLY A 228 40.25 16.72 34.89
CA GLY A 228 40.70 16.40 36.25
C GLY A 228 39.65 16.60 37.35
N GLU A 229 38.42 16.96 37.01
CA GLU A 229 37.33 17.19 37.99
C GLU A 229 36.65 15.89 38.41
N THR A 230 37.39 15.01 39.11
CA THR A 230 36.91 13.66 39.47
C THR A 230 35.72 13.65 40.41
N GLU A 231 35.62 14.63 41.32
CA GLU A 231 34.53 14.76 42.29
C GLU A 231 33.20 15.09 41.59
N LYS A 232 33.20 16.12 40.73
CA LYS A 232 32.00 16.50 39.96
C LYS A 232 31.54 15.37 39.04
N VAL A 233 32.46 14.59 38.47
CA VAL A 233 32.12 13.41 37.67
C VAL A 233 31.40 12.34 38.52
N ALA A 234 31.80 12.14 39.77
CA ALA A 234 31.15 11.20 40.67
C ALA A 234 29.73 11.67 41.05
N GLU A 235 29.58 12.96 41.36
CA GLU A 235 28.28 13.59 41.64
C GLU A 235 27.31 13.44 40.45
N ILE A 236 27.74 13.80 39.24
CA ILE A 236 26.91 13.68 38.02
C ILE A 236 26.49 12.23 37.78
N LYS A 237 27.39 11.26 38.00
CA LYS A 237 27.05 9.83 37.86
C LYS A 237 26.02 9.40 38.89
N ASN A 238 26.15 9.86 40.14
CA ASN A 238 25.20 9.57 41.20
C ASN A 238 23.83 10.19 40.90
N ASP A 239 23.78 11.45 40.48
CA ASP A 239 22.54 12.13 40.09
C ASP A 239 21.82 11.41 38.95
N ILE A 240 22.58 10.98 37.93
CA ILE A 240 22.04 10.21 36.82
C ILE A 240 21.50 8.85 37.31
N ALA A 241 22.18 8.20 38.26
CA ALA A 241 21.73 6.92 38.83
C ALA A 241 20.44 7.10 39.63
N TRP A 242 20.34 8.14 40.46
CA TRP A 242 19.15 8.46 41.24
C TRP A 242 17.96 8.85 40.37
N LYS A 243 18.17 9.69 39.35
CA LYS A 243 17.12 10.02 38.37
C LYS A 243 16.57 8.77 37.67
N LYS A 244 17.45 7.84 37.30
CA LYS A 244 17.04 6.55 36.71
C LYS A 244 16.26 5.67 37.68
N ALA A 245 16.64 5.65 38.96
CA ALA A 245 15.91 4.91 39.98
C ALA A 245 14.50 5.50 40.17
N PHE A 246 14.39 6.82 40.26
CA PHE A 246 13.11 7.52 40.39
C PHE A 246 12.21 7.29 39.18
N ASP A 247 12.74 7.39 37.95
CA ASP A 247 11.99 7.11 36.72
C ASP A 247 11.45 5.67 36.68
N LYS A 248 12.22 4.70 37.18
CA LYS A 248 11.75 3.30 37.28
C LYS A 248 10.63 3.16 38.32
N VAL A 249 10.74 3.83 39.46
CA VAL A 249 9.72 3.83 40.53
C VAL A 249 8.41 4.49 40.04
N GLU A 250 8.51 5.59 39.29
CA GLU A 250 7.36 6.23 38.63
C GLU A 250 6.70 5.33 37.55
N GLY A 251 7.35 4.22 37.19
CA GLY A 251 6.87 3.28 36.17
C GLY A 251 7.27 3.65 34.75
N LYS A 252 8.19 4.61 34.55
CA LYS A 252 8.76 4.89 33.23
C LYS A 252 9.73 3.78 32.82
N LYS A 253 9.58 3.34 31.57
CA LYS A 253 10.48 2.35 30.98
C LYS A 253 11.79 3.01 30.54
N VAL A 254 12.80 2.98 31.41
CA VAL A 254 14.16 3.46 31.12
C VAL A 254 14.84 2.53 30.11
N LYS A 255 15.36 3.06 28.99
CA LYS A 255 15.89 2.29 27.85
C LYS A 255 17.31 2.70 27.49
N ASP A 256 18.26 2.40 28.36
CA ASP A 256 19.62 2.93 28.23
C ASP A 256 20.64 1.96 27.60
N ASP A 257 20.21 0.73 27.28
CA ASP A 257 21.12 -0.30 26.76
C ASP A 257 21.55 -0.03 25.32
N THR A 258 22.79 0.44 25.16
CA THR A 258 23.39 0.76 23.85
C THR A 258 23.30 -0.38 22.84
N LYS A 259 23.59 -1.63 23.26
CA LYS A 259 23.52 -2.83 22.40
C LYS A 259 22.09 -3.11 21.93
N LEU A 260 21.09 -2.94 22.80
CA LEU A 260 19.68 -3.16 22.46
C LEU A 260 19.14 -2.04 21.57
N LEU A 261 19.52 -0.79 21.83
CA LEU A 261 19.16 0.36 20.99
C LEU A 261 19.71 0.20 19.56
N GLN A 262 20.98 -0.20 19.41
CA GLN A 262 21.56 -0.50 18.10
C GLN A 262 20.83 -1.64 17.39
N LYS A 263 20.48 -2.73 18.09
CA LYS A 263 19.68 -3.83 17.53
C LYS A 263 18.30 -3.33 17.08
N ALA A 264 17.64 -2.48 17.87
CA ALA A 264 16.35 -1.89 17.51
C ALA A 264 16.44 -1.02 16.24
N ILE A 265 17.50 -0.22 16.12
CA ILE A 265 17.77 0.57 14.90
C ILE A 265 17.97 -0.36 13.70
N LYS A 266 18.78 -1.42 13.84
CA LYS A 266 18.99 -2.41 12.77
C LYS A 266 17.68 -3.09 12.35
N LYS A 267 16.84 -3.50 13.30
CA LYS A 267 15.52 -4.09 13.02
C LYS A 267 14.63 -3.13 12.22
N ARG A 268 14.50 -1.87 12.66
CA ARG A 268 13.74 -0.83 11.94
C ARG A 268 14.28 -0.62 10.53
N LYS A 269 15.61 -0.59 10.33
CA LYS A 269 16.23 -0.49 8.99
C LYS A 269 15.84 -1.68 8.09
N VAL A 270 15.88 -2.90 8.62
CA VAL A 270 15.50 -4.12 7.88
C VAL A 270 14.01 -4.09 7.51
N GLU A 271 13.14 -3.68 8.43
CA GLU A 271 11.70 -3.53 8.17
C GLU A 271 11.42 -2.51 7.06
N LYS A 272 12.09 -1.35 7.11
CA LYS A 272 11.97 -0.32 6.06
C LYS A 272 12.49 -0.81 4.71
N ARG A 273 13.60 -1.56 4.68
CA ARG A 273 14.09 -2.20 3.45
C ARG A 273 13.06 -3.19 2.87
N LYS A 274 12.51 -4.08 3.71
CA LYS A 274 11.46 -5.02 3.29
C LYS A 274 10.20 -4.32 2.81
N ALA A 275 9.85 -3.19 3.42
CA ALA A 275 8.75 -2.37 2.95
C ALA A 275 9.07 -1.80 1.57
N LYS A 276 10.24 -1.15 1.40
CA LYS A 276 10.68 -0.57 0.11
C LYS A 276 10.63 -1.61 -1.02
N THR A 277 11.18 -2.80 -0.80
CA THR A 277 11.16 -3.88 -1.82
C THR A 277 9.75 -4.35 -2.15
N LYS A 278 8.88 -4.53 -1.15
CA LYS A 278 7.48 -4.91 -1.41
C LYS A 278 6.72 -3.82 -2.17
N TRP A 279 7.03 -2.55 -1.93
CA TRP A 279 6.40 -1.44 -2.63
C TRP A 279 6.91 -1.34 -4.08
N SER A 280 8.21 -1.54 -4.33
CA SER A 280 8.75 -1.60 -5.69
C SER A 280 8.18 -2.78 -6.48
N GLU A 281 8.15 -3.99 -5.89
CA GLU A 281 7.53 -5.18 -6.50
C GLU A 281 6.05 -4.94 -6.86
N ARG A 282 5.31 -4.21 -6.02
CA ARG A 282 3.92 -3.83 -6.31
C ARG A 282 3.83 -2.87 -7.49
N LYS A 283 4.68 -1.85 -7.54
CA LYS A 283 4.72 -0.88 -8.66
C LYS A 283 5.05 -1.61 -9.96
N GLU A 284 6.09 -2.44 -9.97
CA GLU A 284 6.49 -3.26 -11.12
C GLU A 284 5.37 -4.20 -11.57
N LYS A 285 4.68 -4.85 -10.63
CA LYS A 285 3.54 -5.72 -10.96
C LYS A 285 2.41 -4.94 -11.63
N VAL A 286 2.08 -3.77 -11.11
CA VAL A 286 1.03 -2.92 -11.69
C VAL A 286 1.41 -2.50 -13.11
N GLU A 287 2.66 -2.10 -13.33
CA GLU A 287 3.14 -1.68 -14.65
C GLU A 287 3.21 -2.85 -15.65
N HIS A 288 3.66 -4.01 -15.19
CA HIS A 288 3.61 -5.24 -15.96
C HIS A 288 2.17 -5.61 -16.35
N ASP A 289 1.20 -5.47 -15.44
CA ASP A 289 -0.20 -5.78 -15.74
C ASP A 289 -0.82 -4.78 -16.72
N LYS A 290 -0.48 -3.49 -16.63
CA LYS A 290 -0.87 -2.46 -17.61
C LYS A 290 -0.30 -2.76 -18.99
N SER A 291 1.02 -2.94 -19.10
CA SER A 291 1.69 -3.23 -20.36
C SER A 291 1.19 -4.54 -21.00
N LYS A 292 0.92 -5.58 -20.19
CA LYS A 292 0.33 -6.83 -20.66
C LYS A 292 -1.07 -6.63 -21.26
N ARG A 293 -1.91 -5.78 -20.66
CA ARG A 293 -3.24 -5.45 -21.21
C ARG A 293 -3.13 -4.65 -22.51
N GLN A 294 -2.23 -3.67 -22.55
CA GLN A 294 -1.98 -2.88 -23.76
C GLN A 294 -1.43 -3.73 -24.91
N LYS A 295 -0.44 -4.60 -24.66
CA LYS A 295 0.08 -5.56 -25.65
C LYS A 295 -1.02 -6.44 -26.22
N LYS A 296 -1.88 -7.03 -25.36
CA LYS A 296 -3.05 -7.81 -25.81
C LYS A 296 -4.01 -7.01 -26.68
N ARG A 297 -4.23 -5.72 -26.37
CA ARG A 297 -5.08 -4.84 -27.18
C ARG A 297 -4.44 -4.61 -28.55
N GLN A 298 -3.15 -4.31 -28.60
CA GLN A 298 -2.41 -4.10 -29.84
C GLN A 298 -2.44 -5.36 -30.72
N ASP A 299 -2.14 -6.52 -30.14
CA ASP A 299 -2.18 -7.81 -30.85
C ASP A 299 -3.57 -8.09 -31.46
N ASN A 300 -4.64 -7.76 -30.71
CA ASN A 300 -6.01 -7.92 -31.20
C ASN A 300 -6.36 -6.92 -32.32
N LEU A 301 -5.89 -5.68 -32.24
CA LEU A 301 -6.09 -4.67 -33.30
C LEU A 301 -5.31 -5.06 -34.56
N ASP A 302 -4.07 -5.51 -34.42
CA ASP A 302 -3.23 -5.97 -35.54
C ASP A 302 -3.84 -7.20 -36.20
N LYS A 303 -4.37 -8.13 -35.41
CA LYS A 303 -5.10 -9.29 -35.92
C LYS A 303 -6.34 -8.85 -36.72
N ARG A 304 -7.16 -7.94 -36.18
CA ARG A 304 -8.33 -7.39 -36.90
C ARG A 304 -7.94 -6.68 -38.21
N SER A 305 -6.84 -5.92 -38.20
CA SER A 305 -6.31 -5.25 -39.39
C SER A 305 -5.86 -6.25 -40.45
N LYS A 306 -5.08 -7.27 -40.07
CA LYS A 306 -4.64 -8.36 -40.95
C LYS A 306 -5.83 -9.17 -41.48
N ASP A 307 -6.82 -9.48 -40.65
CA ASP A 307 -8.03 -10.20 -41.05
C ASP A 307 -8.87 -9.39 -42.05
N LYS A 308 -8.96 -8.05 -41.87
CA LYS A 308 -9.62 -7.16 -42.83
C LYS A 308 -8.89 -7.15 -44.18
N LYS A 309 -7.55 -7.08 -44.18
CA LYS A 309 -6.73 -7.14 -45.41
C LYS A 309 -6.88 -8.48 -46.12
N THR A 310 -6.78 -9.60 -45.40
CA THR A 310 -6.93 -10.95 -45.98
C THR A 310 -8.35 -11.20 -46.50
N ARG A 311 -9.40 -10.71 -45.81
CA ARG A 311 -10.78 -10.78 -46.31
C ARG A 311 -10.98 -9.98 -47.59
N LYS A 312 -10.37 -8.80 -47.71
CA LYS A 312 -10.38 -8.00 -48.95
C LYS A 312 -9.69 -8.74 -50.10
N LEU A 313 -8.49 -9.30 -49.87
CA LEU A 313 -7.76 -10.10 -50.86
C LEU A 313 -8.58 -11.32 -51.32
N LYS A 314 -9.14 -12.10 -50.39
CA LYS A 314 -10.01 -13.24 -50.72
C LYS A 314 -11.23 -12.84 -51.56
N LYS A 315 -11.86 -11.70 -51.25
CA LYS A 315 -13.00 -11.18 -52.04
C LYS A 315 -12.57 -10.75 -53.44
N ALA A 316 -11.40 -10.14 -53.60
CA ALA A 316 -10.87 -9.73 -54.90
C ALA A 316 -10.53 -10.94 -55.79
N SER A 317 -9.87 -11.95 -55.21
CA SER A 317 -9.57 -13.22 -55.88
C SER A 317 -10.85 -13.95 -56.31
N LYS A 318 -11.87 -14.04 -55.45
CA LYS A 318 -13.16 -14.67 -55.82
C LYS A 318 -13.89 -13.93 -56.96
N LYS A 319 -13.62 -12.64 -57.16
CA LYS A 319 -14.16 -11.84 -58.26
C LYS A 319 -13.28 -11.85 -59.52
N GLY A 320 -12.25 -12.68 -59.58
CA GLY A 320 -11.35 -12.80 -60.73
C GLY A 320 -10.42 -11.60 -60.95
N ARG A 321 -10.31 -10.68 -59.98
CA ARG A 321 -9.42 -9.52 -60.10
C ARG A 321 -7.99 -9.97 -59.77
N ILE A 322 -7.07 -9.85 -60.73
CA ILE A 322 -5.66 -10.22 -60.58
C ILE A 322 -5.06 -9.38 -59.44
N ILE A 323 -4.53 -10.04 -58.43
CA ILE A 323 -3.91 -9.41 -57.27
C ILE A 323 -2.41 -9.35 -57.57
N ALA A 324 -1.90 -8.17 -57.95
CA ALA A 324 -0.47 -7.98 -58.14
C ALA A 324 0.26 -8.02 -56.78
N GLY A 325 1.26 -8.88 -56.64
CA GLY A 325 2.15 -8.94 -55.48
C GLY A 325 1.65 -9.78 -54.30
N TYR A 326 0.79 -10.77 -54.53
CA TYR A 326 0.56 -11.87 -53.59
C TYR A 326 0.89 -13.22 -54.23
#